data_AF-X1J4S4-F1
#
_entry.id   AF-X1J4S4-F1
#
_cell.length_a   1.000
_cell.length_b   1.000
_cell.length_c   1.000
_cell.angle_alpha   90.00
_cell.angle_beta   90.00
_cell.angle_gamma   90.00
#
_symmetry.space_group_name_H-M   'P 1'
#
loop_
_entity.id
_entity.type
_entity.pdbx_description
1 polymer ?
#
loop_
_entity_poly.entity_id
_entity_poly.type
_entity_poly.pdbx_seq_one_letter_code
_entity_poly.pdbx_strand_id
1 'polypeptide(L)' 'MNIPAYKVASFEITDVPLIEYIASKSKPIIMSTGIATLADIEEAVNACKRMNNEQIALLKCASAYP' A
#
# COMPACT_ATOMS: atom_id res chain seq x y z
N MET A 1 -3.39 20.11 -1.67
CA MET A 1 -4.74 19.52 -1.58
C MET A 1 -4.94 18.85 -0.22
N ASN A 2 -6.14 18.96 0.35
CA ASN A 2 -6.50 18.31 1.62
C ASN A 2 -7.03 16.88 1.37
N ILE A 3 -6.13 15.94 1.08
CA ILE A 3 -6.49 14.52 0.84
C ILE A 3 -6.33 13.74 2.15
N PRO A 4 -7.30 12.93 2.59
CA PRO A 4 -7.26 12.25 3.88
C PRO A 4 -6.38 10.99 3.90
N ALA A 5 -6.22 10.30 2.76
CA ALA A 5 -5.47 9.05 2.65
C ALA A 5 -5.00 8.80 1.21
N TYR A 6 -4.04 7.89 1.05
CA TYR A 6 -3.64 7.35 -0.26
C TYR A 6 -4.16 5.92 -0.43
N LYS A 7 -4.52 5.57 -1.66
CA LYS A 7 -4.95 4.23 -2.04
C LYS A 7 -3.99 3.64 -3.07
N VAL A 8 -3.43 2.48 -2.77
CA VAL A 8 -2.57 1.69 -3.67
C VAL A 8 -3.40 0.56 -4.25
N ALA A 9 -3.47 0.46 -5.58
CA ALA A 9 -4.15 -0.64 -6.26
C ALA A 9 -3.28 -1.92 -6.25
N SER A 10 -3.90 -3.06 -6.54
CA SER A 10 -3.23 -4.36 -6.38
C SER A 10 -2.00 -4.51 -7.29
N PHE A 11 -1.97 -3.86 -8.45
CA PHE A 11 -0.87 -3.94 -9.42
C PHE A 11 0.35 -3.12 -8.99
N GLU A 12 0.14 -2.09 -8.18
CA GLU A 12 1.19 -1.20 -7.68
C GLU A 12 1.74 -1.63 -6.32
N ILE A 13 1.27 -2.75 -5.74
CA ILE A 13 1.72 -3.21 -4.42
C ILE A 13 3.21 -3.57 -4.38
N THR A 14 3.80 -3.91 -5.53
CA THR A 14 5.24 -4.19 -5.67
C THR A 14 6.05 -2.96 -6.10
N ASP A 15 5.41 -1.82 -6.35
CA ASP A 15 6.08 -0.55 -6.66
C ASP A 15 6.57 0.10 -5.35
N VAL A 16 7.66 -0.45 -4.83
CA VAL A 16 8.29 0.00 -3.58
C VAL A 16 8.64 1.51 -3.62
N PRO A 17 9.24 2.07 -4.69
CA PRO A 17 9.50 3.50 -4.76
C PRO A 17 8.24 4.37 -4.63
N LEU A 18 7.13 3.97 -5.27
CA LEU A 18 5.85 4.67 -5.12
C LEU A 18 5.35 4.58 -3.67
N ILE A 19 5.38 3.40 -3.07
CA ILE A 19 4.91 3.16 -1.70
C ILE A 19 5.71 4.00 -0.69
N GLU A 20 7.03 4.02 -0.80
CA GLU A 20 7.89 4.87 0.04
C GLU A 20 7.58 6.36 -0.17
N TYR A 21 7.40 6.78 -1.43
CA TYR A 21 7.06 8.17 -1.73
C TYR A 21 5.74 8.61 -1.09
N ILE A 22 4.67 7.81 -1.19
CA ILE A 22 3.38 8.15 -0.55
C ILE A 22 3.45 8.01 0.98
N ALA A 23 4.21 7.03 1.50
CA ALA A 23 4.40 6.84 2.94
C ALA A 23 5.14 8.04 3.57
N SER A 24 6.11 8.63 2.86
CA SER A 24 6.79 9.86 3.29
C SER A 24 5.86 11.05 3.53
N LYS A 25 4.64 11.02 3.00
CA LYS A 25 3.63 12.07 3.21
C LYS A 25 2.92 11.96 4.56
N SER A 26 3.23 10.92 5.36
CA SER A 26 2.70 10.70 6.71
C SER A 26 1.17 10.69 6.78
N LYS A 27 0.52 10.22 5.72
CA LYS A 27 -0.94 10.03 5.65
C LYS A 27 -1.29 8.55 5.69
N PRO A 28 -2.49 8.18 6.16
CA PRO A 28 -2.97 6.81 6.06
C PRO A 28 -2.89 6.25 4.63
N ILE A 29 -2.54 4.97 4.53
CA ILE A 29 -2.43 4.23 3.27
C ILE A 29 -3.36 3.02 3.31
N ILE A 30 -4.17 2.88 2.27
CA ILE A 30 -5.01 1.70 2.04
C ILE A 30 -4.39 0.93 0.87
N MET A 31 -4.14 -0.36 1.03
CA MET A 31 -3.56 -1.20 -0.03
C MET A 31 -4.47 -2.37 -0.37
N SER A 32 -4.73 -2.58 -1.67
CA SER A 32 -5.43 -3.78 -2.14
C SER A 32 -4.45 -4.90 -2.41
N THR A 33 -4.81 -6.14 -2.05
CA THR A 33 -3.88 -7.30 -2.10
C THR A 33 -4.37 -8.38 -3.07
N GLY A 34 -4.99 -8.01 -4.18
CA GLY A 34 -5.73 -8.93 -5.05
C GLY A 34 -4.86 -9.93 -5.81
N ILE A 35 -3.67 -9.50 -6.24
CA ILE A 35 -2.67 -10.33 -6.93
C ILE A 35 -1.45 -10.65 -6.06
N ALA A 36 -1.43 -10.12 -4.84
CA ALA A 36 -0.24 -10.10 -4.01
C ALA A 36 -0.01 -11.44 -3.32
N THR A 37 1.23 -11.88 -3.29
CA THR A 37 1.69 -12.92 -2.36
C THR A 37 1.87 -12.33 -0.96
N LEU A 38 2.05 -13.18 0.05
CA LEU A 38 2.37 -12.71 1.41
C LEU A 38 3.70 -11.93 1.45
N ALA A 39 4.68 -12.32 0.64
CA ALA A 39 5.96 -11.62 0.54
C ALA A 39 5.80 -10.22 -0.06
N ASP A 40 4.94 -10.05 -1.08
CA ASP A 40 4.65 -8.73 -1.66
C ASP A 40 3.99 -7.81 -0.63
N ILE A 41 3.04 -8.35 0.16
CA ILE A 41 2.37 -7.61 1.22
C ILE A 41 3.36 -7.20 2.31
N GLU A 42 4.24 -8.12 2.73
CA GLU A 42 5.26 -7.85 3.73
C GLU A 42 6.23 -6.76 3.27
N GLU A 43 6.71 -6.82 2.03
CA GLU A 43 7.59 -5.79 1.48
C GLU A 43 6.90 -4.42 1.37
N ALA A 44 5.63 -4.39 0.94
CA ALA A 44 4.84 -3.15 0.89
C ALA A 44 4.64 -2.52 2.28
N VAL A 45 4.37 -3.34 3.31
CA VAL A 45 4.26 -2.89 4.70
C VAL A 45 5.60 -2.40 5.22
N ASN A 46 6.69 -3.12 4.92
CA ASN A 46 8.04 -2.73 5.32
C ASN A 46 8.47 -1.42 4.65
N ALA A 47 8.13 -1.20 3.38
CA ALA A 47 8.34 0.06 2.67
C ALA A 47 7.67 1.26 3.38
N CYS A 48 6.44 1.09 3.85
CA CYS A 48 5.76 2.11 4.64
C CYS A 48 6.46 2.37 5.98
N LYS A 49 6.87 1.30 6.69
CA LYS A 49 7.58 1.38 7.96
C LYS A 49 8.97 2.04 7.84
N ARG A 50 9.70 1.81 6.74
CA ARG A 50 10.97 2.50 6.45
C ARG A 50 10.81 4.02 6.42
N MET A 51 9.63 4.50 6.06
CA MET A 51 9.27 5.93 6.07
C MET A 51 8.59 6.39 7.36
N ASN A 52 8.64 5.58 8.43
CA ASN A 52 7.99 5.83 9.73
C ASN A 52 6.48 6.04 9.64
N ASN A 53 5.81 5.38 8.68
CA ASN A 53 4.35 5.44 8.54
C ASN A 53 3.71 4.07 8.82
N GLU A 54 3.05 3.95 9.96
CA GLU A 54 2.36 2.72 10.41
C GLU A 54 0.85 2.75 10.19
N GLN A 55 0.31 3.83 9.60
CA GLN A 55 -1.13 4.01 9.37
C GLN A 55 -1.56 3.25 8.10
N ILE A 56 -1.56 1.92 8.18
CA ILE A 56 -1.75 1.04 7.03
C ILE A 56 -3.02 0.21 7.20
N ALA A 57 -3.86 0.17 6.16
CA ALA A 57 -4.99 -0.74 6.05
C ALA A 57 -4.79 -1.67 4.84
N LEU A 58 -4.88 -2.99 5.06
CA LEU A 58 -4.76 -4.01 4.03
C LEU A 58 -6.16 -4.55 3.67
N LEU A 59 -6.48 -4.53 2.37
CA LEU A 59 -7.76 -5.00 1.86
C LEU A 59 -7.56 -6.26 1.01
N LYS A 60 -8.08 -7.39 1.50
CA LYS A 60 -8.21 -8.59 0.67
C LYS A 60 -9.19 -8.31 -0.47
N CYS A 61 -8.78 -8.59 -1.70
CA CYS A 61 -9.66 -8.60 -2.86
C CYS A 61 -9.32 -9.75 -3.82
N ALA A 62 -10.16 -9.92 -4.84
CA ALA A 62 -9.88 -10.71 -6.04
C ALA A 62 -9.73 -9.73 -7.22
N SER A 63 -8.83 -10.06 -8.16
CA SER A 63 -8.65 -9.26 -9.38
C SER A 63 -9.59 -9.67 -10.51
N ALA A 64 -10.15 -10.88 -10.42
CA ALA A 64 -11.31 -11.24 -11.22
C ALA A 64 -12.47 -10.31 -10.85
N TYR A 65 -13.27 -9.93 -11.85
CA TYR A 65 -14.50 -9.19 -11.64
C TYR A 65 -15.71 -9.99 -12.18
N PRO A 66 -16.83 -10.11 -11.43
CA PRO A 66 -16.96 -9.63 -10.06
C PRO A 66 -15.93 -10.24 -9.11
#